data_AF-A0A836FX02-F1
#
_entry.id   AF-A0A836FX02-F1
#
_cell.length_a   1.000
_cell.length_b   1.000
_cell.length_c   1.000
_cell.angle_alpha   90.00
_cell.angle_beta   90.00
_cell.angle_gamma   90.00
#
_symmetry.space_group_name_H-M   'P 1'
#
loop_
_entity.id
_entity.type
_entity.pdbx_description
1 polymer ?
#
loop_
_entity_poly.entity_id
_entity_poly.type
_entity_poly.pdbx_seq_one_letter_code
_entity_poly.pdbx_strand_id
1 'polypeptide(L)'
;CFSVYTSTKMIFNTKLSTEEITVVHGIRFLTMIWVIILHNIFFSLEYTDNKIQILRLDESLPIQMFSNATVSVDTYFFLSGFLLAYTYLKNKIDKEQINLINYKEKLNEFFVRIMKRYIRYFYVAVVILSTILISSVILSGYISYIYEYVPTLDEQYRLLDVFYFPPWIRIGPYIIGMITGYIIRRFNKKIVLKKNIVILCWTLGAACNILVLFGVYKTKISVLSAAIYVALSRTVWAIGIAWIVIMCYTEHGG
;
A
#
# COMPACT_ATOMS: atom_id res chain seq x y z
N CYS A 1 33.23 -13.58 -13.64
CA CYS A 1 34.11 -13.18 -12.51
C CYS A 1 33.45 -12.05 -11.74
N PHE A 2 33.15 -12.26 -10.45
CA PHE A 2 32.68 -11.20 -9.55
C PHE A 2 33.89 -10.42 -9.02
N SER A 3 33.96 -9.13 -9.33
CA SER A 3 34.97 -8.23 -8.75
C SER A 3 34.35 -7.49 -7.58
N VAL A 4 34.95 -7.63 -6.40
CA VAL A 4 34.53 -6.93 -5.19
C VAL A 4 34.58 -5.42 -5.40
N TYR A 5 35.62 -4.89 -6.05
CA TYR A 5 35.72 -3.46 -6.35
C TYR A 5 34.55 -2.96 -7.19
N THR A 6 34.20 -3.67 -8.27
CA THR A 6 33.12 -3.26 -9.17
C THR A 6 31.76 -3.37 -8.48
N SER A 7 31.57 -4.42 -7.68
CA SER A 7 30.33 -4.65 -6.92
C SER A 7 30.15 -3.60 -5.83
N THR A 8 31.20 -3.29 -5.07
CA THR A 8 31.22 -2.24 -4.04
C THR A 8 30.94 -0.87 -4.66
N LYS A 9 31.62 -0.52 -5.77
CA LYS A 9 31.36 0.74 -6.48
C LYS A 9 29.93 0.84 -7.00
N MET A 10 29.32 -0.27 -7.39
CA MET A 10 27.92 -0.33 -7.82
C MET A 10 26.94 -0.21 -6.64
N ILE A 11 27.21 -0.87 -5.51
CA ILE A 11 26.42 -0.80 -4.28
C ILE A 11 26.43 0.60 -3.67
N PHE A 12 27.58 1.26 -3.64
CA PHE A 12 27.74 2.62 -3.09
C PHE A 12 27.47 3.72 -4.11
N ASN A 13 27.01 3.38 -5.32
CA ASN A 13 26.60 4.39 -6.28
C ASN A 13 25.24 4.98 -5.88
N THR A 14 25.25 6.20 -5.35
CA THR A 14 24.04 6.93 -4.96
C THR A 14 23.46 7.78 -6.09
N LYS A 15 24.02 7.71 -7.31
CA LYS A 15 23.46 8.41 -8.47
C LYS A 15 22.09 7.84 -8.81
N LEU A 16 21.06 8.62 -8.52
CA LEU A 16 19.68 8.29 -8.86
C LEU A 16 19.50 8.33 -10.38
N SER A 17 18.89 7.28 -10.94
CA SER A 17 18.44 7.35 -12.32
C SER A 17 17.28 8.35 -12.40
N THR A 18 17.22 9.14 -13.47
CA THR A 18 16.18 10.17 -13.67
C THR A 18 14.77 9.61 -13.79
N GLU A 19 14.63 8.29 -13.87
CA GLU A 19 13.38 7.57 -14.06
C GLU A 19 12.87 6.83 -12.81
N GLU A 20 13.67 6.81 -11.73
CA GLU A 20 13.30 6.18 -10.46
C GLU A 20 12.47 7.13 -9.57
N ILE A 21 11.46 6.57 -8.91
CA ILE A 21 10.57 7.33 -8.03
C ILE A 21 11.23 7.39 -6.64
N THR A 22 11.94 8.48 -6.37
CA THR A 22 12.66 8.74 -5.10
C THR A 22 11.83 8.46 -3.86
N VAL A 23 10.55 8.84 -3.88
CA VAL A 23 9.64 8.69 -2.74
C VAL A 23 9.37 7.24 -2.36
N VAL A 24 9.44 6.31 -3.31
CA VAL A 24 9.31 4.88 -3.00
C VAL A 24 10.48 4.41 -2.13
N HIS A 25 11.69 4.92 -2.35
CA HIS A 25 12.86 4.59 -1.52
C HIS A 25 12.72 5.14 -0.10
N GLY A 26 12.26 6.39 0.03
CA GLY A 26 11.99 7.01 1.33
C GLY A 26 10.93 6.24 2.14
N ILE A 27 9.81 5.89 1.50
CA ILE A 27 8.76 5.09 2.13
C ILE A 27 9.32 3.74 2.60
N ARG A 28 10.07 3.03 1.74
CA ARG A 28 10.69 1.74 2.11
C ARG A 28 11.62 1.83 3.30
N PHE A 29 12.44 2.87 3.35
CA PHE A 29 13.37 3.07 4.45
C PHE A 29 12.64 3.30 5.77
N LEU A 30 11.66 4.20 5.79
CA LEU A 30 10.85 4.49 6.98
C LEU A 30 10.05 3.27 7.43
N THR A 31 9.48 2.50 6.50
CA THR A 31 8.76 1.27 6.84
C THR A 31 9.69 0.18 7.35
N MET A 32 10.93 0.05 6.84
CA MET A 32 11.91 -0.91 7.36
C MET A 32 12.24 -0.63 8.82
N ILE A 33 12.53 0.63 9.16
CA ILE A 33 12.80 1.03 10.55
C ILE A 33 11.60 0.70 11.43
N TRP A 34 10.39 1.03 10.98
CA TRP A 34 9.19 0.79 11.75
C TRP A 34 8.93 -0.70 11.99
N VAL A 35 9.11 -1.54 10.96
CA VAL A 35 8.99 -3.01 11.07
C VAL A 35 10.01 -3.59 12.04
N ILE A 36 11.27 -3.12 12.02
CA ILE A 36 12.33 -3.59 12.93
C ILE A 36 11.95 -3.29 14.39
N ILE A 37 11.48 -2.07 14.67
CA ILE A 37 11.05 -1.68 16.02
C ILE A 37 9.86 -2.53 16.48
N LEU A 38 8.85 -2.73 15.62
CA LEU A 38 7.70 -3.57 15.95
C LEU A 38 8.12 -5.01 16.29
N HIS A 39 8.95 -5.65 15.45
CA HIS A 39 9.36 -7.04 15.72
C HIS A 39 10.15 -7.14 17.03
N ASN A 40 10.97 -6.14 17.35
CA ASN A 40 11.68 -6.09 18.62
C ASN A 40 10.72 -6.05 19.82
N ILE A 41 9.68 -5.20 19.77
CA ILE A 41 8.66 -5.11 20.82
C ILE A 41 7.84 -6.41 20.90
N PHE A 42 7.42 -6.94 19.75
CA PHE A 42 6.54 -8.10 19.67
C PHE A 42 7.21 -9.36 20.20
N PHE A 43 8.44 -9.67 19.78
CA PHE A 43 9.15 -10.84 20.31
C PHE A 43 9.53 -10.66 21.79
N SER A 44 9.78 -9.43 22.24
CA SER A 44 10.04 -9.16 23.67
C SER A 44 8.86 -9.54 24.58
N LEU A 45 7.61 -9.49 24.08
CA LEU A 45 6.43 -9.95 24.84
C LEU A 45 6.46 -11.44 25.18
N GLU A 46 7.17 -12.27 24.41
CA GLU A 46 7.25 -13.71 24.66
C GLU A 46 8.22 -14.05 25.80
N TYR A 47 9.25 -13.22 25.99
CA TYR A 47 10.35 -13.46 26.94
C TYR A 47 10.23 -12.66 28.24
N THR A 48 9.18 -11.85 28.41
CA THR A 48 9.00 -11.01 29.59
C THR A 48 8.09 -11.66 30.62
N ASP A 49 8.60 -11.79 31.86
CA ASP A 49 7.83 -12.37 32.97
C ASP A 49 6.65 -11.47 33.39
N ASN A 50 6.84 -10.14 33.33
CA ASN A 50 5.81 -9.16 33.71
C ASN A 50 5.06 -8.58 32.50
N LYS A 51 4.30 -9.43 31.80
CA LYS A 51 3.51 -9.02 30.62
C LYS A 51 2.47 -7.94 30.93
N ILE A 52 1.94 -7.92 32.16
CA ILE A 52 0.94 -6.96 32.62
C ILE A 52 1.46 -5.52 32.54
N GLN A 53 2.74 -5.30 32.84
CA GLN A 53 3.33 -3.96 32.75
C GLN A 53 3.42 -3.47 31.31
N ILE A 54 3.66 -4.36 30.34
CA ILE A 54 3.72 -4.02 28.92
C ILE A 54 2.32 -3.77 28.35
N LEU A 55 1.33 -4.57 28.74
CA LEU A 55 -0.07 -4.33 28.36
C LEU A 55 -0.60 -3.00 28.92
N ARG A 56 -0.19 -2.59 30.12
CA ARG A 56 -0.53 -1.25 30.66
C ARG A 56 0.15 -0.11 29.91
N LEU A 57 1.31 -0.36 29.31
CA LEU A 57 2.01 0.62 28.48
C LEU A 57 1.30 0.80 27.11
N ASP A 58 0.50 -0.17 26.65
CA ASP A 58 -0.34 -0.06 25.42
C ASP A 58 -1.30 1.13 25.45
N GLU A 59 -1.74 1.55 26.64
CA GLU A 59 -2.60 2.71 26.80
C GLU A 59 -1.90 4.05 26.50
N SER A 60 -0.59 4.05 26.26
CA SER A 60 0.16 5.25 25.92
C SER A 60 0.12 5.56 24.42
N LEU A 61 0.05 6.85 24.08
CA LEU A 61 -0.06 7.30 22.69
C LEU A 61 1.08 6.81 21.77
N PRO A 62 2.36 6.78 22.19
CA PRO A 62 3.43 6.24 21.35
C PRO A 62 3.27 4.74 21.09
N ILE A 63 2.72 3.98 22.03
CA ILE A 63 2.60 2.53 21.91
C ILE A 63 1.43 2.16 21.00
N GLN A 64 0.40 3.00 20.89
CA GLN A 64 -0.65 2.84 19.88
C GLN A 64 -0.11 2.80 18.44
N MET A 65 0.91 3.61 18.15
CA MET A 65 1.56 3.60 16.83
C MET A 65 2.25 2.26 16.55
N PHE A 66 2.73 1.56 17.59
CA PHE A 66 3.34 0.24 17.47
C PHE A 66 2.30 -0.89 17.50
N SER A 67 1.21 -0.78 18.26
CA SER A 67 0.16 -1.81 18.27
C SER A 67 -0.54 -1.94 16.93
N ASN A 68 -0.87 -0.80 16.30
CA ASN A 68 -1.42 -0.76 14.94
C ASN A 68 -0.39 -0.95 13.83
N ALA A 69 0.89 -1.21 14.13
CA ALA A 69 1.93 -1.24 13.10
C ALA A 69 1.89 -2.48 12.18
N THR A 70 0.87 -3.33 12.27
CA THR A 70 0.53 -4.30 11.22
C THR A 70 0.27 -3.64 9.87
N VAL A 71 -0.08 -2.34 9.83
CA VAL A 71 -0.22 -1.56 8.59
C VAL A 71 1.12 -1.27 7.90
N SER A 72 2.25 -1.40 8.59
CA SER A 72 3.58 -1.28 7.97
C SER A 72 3.80 -2.32 6.87
N VAL A 73 3.28 -3.54 7.07
CA VAL A 73 3.30 -4.64 6.09
C VAL A 73 2.39 -4.30 4.90
N ASP A 74 1.26 -3.64 5.13
CA ASP A 74 0.35 -3.20 4.07
C ASP A 74 1.01 -2.20 3.12
N THR A 75 1.94 -1.38 3.64
CA THR A 75 2.75 -0.48 2.80
C THR A 75 3.62 -1.26 1.81
N TYR A 76 4.19 -2.42 2.19
CA TYR A 76 4.94 -3.27 1.26
C TYR A 76 4.05 -3.94 0.21
N PHE A 77 2.85 -4.39 0.60
CA PHE A 77 1.87 -4.91 -0.36
C PHE A 77 1.45 -3.84 -1.36
N PHE A 78 1.18 -2.62 -0.89
CA PHE A 78 0.90 -1.47 -1.74
C PHE A 78 2.06 -1.20 -2.71
N LEU A 79 3.30 -1.12 -2.23
CA LEU A 79 4.48 -0.86 -3.07
C LEU A 79 4.70 -1.96 -4.11
N SER A 80 4.41 -3.22 -3.76
CA SER A 80 4.53 -4.36 -4.67
C SER A 80 3.53 -4.25 -5.84
N GLY A 81 2.26 -3.96 -5.54
CA GLY A 81 1.25 -3.73 -6.57
C GLY A 81 1.55 -2.50 -7.43
N PHE A 82 2.01 -1.43 -6.79
CA PHE A 82 2.41 -0.19 -7.44
C PHE A 82 3.54 -0.39 -8.46
N LEU A 83 4.64 -1.01 -8.03
CA LEU A 83 5.81 -1.22 -8.89
C LEU A 83 5.51 -2.21 -10.02
N LEU A 84 4.70 -3.24 -9.77
CA LEU A 84 4.26 -4.16 -10.82
C LEU A 84 3.52 -3.42 -11.94
N ALA A 85 2.51 -2.64 -11.59
CA ALA A 85 1.74 -1.87 -12.57
C ALA A 85 2.62 -0.81 -13.28
N TYR A 86 3.46 -0.11 -12.53
CA TYR A 86 4.33 0.94 -13.05
C TYR A 86 5.35 0.40 -14.07
N THR A 87 6.08 -0.65 -13.70
CA THR A 87 7.11 -1.25 -14.57
C THR A 87 6.51 -1.96 -15.78
N TYR A 88 5.38 -2.65 -15.62
CA TYR A 88 4.66 -3.27 -16.73
C TYR A 88 4.24 -2.25 -17.78
N LEU A 89 3.60 -1.16 -17.34
CA LEU A 89 3.15 -0.08 -18.24
C LEU A 89 4.33 0.69 -18.84
N LYS A 90 5.42 0.87 -18.09
CA LYS A 90 6.67 1.44 -18.61
C LYS A 90 7.18 0.63 -19.80
N ASN A 91 7.45 -0.65 -19.58
CA ASN A 91 7.97 -1.57 -20.61
C ASN A 91 7.06 -1.66 -21.84
N LYS A 92 5.74 -1.52 -21.65
CA LYS A 92 4.78 -1.56 -22.75
C LYS A 92 4.83 -0.30 -23.62
N ILE A 93 4.80 0.88 -22.99
CA ILE A 93 4.86 2.17 -23.71
C ILE A 93 6.17 2.27 -24.52
N ASP A 94 7.29 1.84 -23.94
CA ASP A 94 8.58 1.90 -24.60
C ASP A 94 8.64 0.97 -25.83
N LYS A 95 7.97 -0.21 -25.77
CA LYS A 95 7.81 -1.12 -26.91
C LYS A 95 6.86 -0.60 -27.99
N GLU A 96 5.76 0.04 -27.61
CA GLU A 96 4.81 0.65 -28.56
C GLU A 96 5.47 1.80 -29.34
N GLN A 97 6.34 2.60 -28.71
CA GLN A 97 7.05 3.69 -29.35
C GLN A 97 8.06 3.21 -30.42
N ILE A 98 8.68 2.04 -30.22
CA ILE A 98 9.63 1.44 -31.17
C ILE A 98 8.90 0.85 -32.42
N ASN A 99 7.67 0.34 -32.26
CA ASN A 99 6.92 -0.30 -33.35
C ASN A 99 6.17 0.68 -34.28
N LEU A 100 6.02 1.95 -33.92
CA LEU A 100 5.29 2.96 -34.72
C LEU A 100 6.04 3.40 -36.00
N ILE A 101 7.28 2.97 -36.21
CA ILE A 101 8.14 3.44 -37.30
C ILE A 101 7.92 2.67 -38.62
N ASN A 102 7.19 1.54 -38.64
CA ASN A 102 6.95 0.78 -39.87
C ASN A 102 5.49 0.31 -40.03
N TYR A 103 4.87 0.62 -41.20
CA TYR A 103 3.67 -0.03 -41.78
C TYR A 103 2.26 0.45 -41.35
N LYS A 104 1.88 1.67 -41.76
CA LYS A 104 0.84 2.50 -41.11
C LYS A 104 -0.65 2.19 -41.42
N GLU A 105 -1.01 1.47 -42.48
CA GLU A 105 -2.44 1.34 -42.89
C GLU A 105 -3.07 -0.04 -42.67
N LYS A 106 -2.41 -1.13 -43.09
CA LYS A 106 -2.93 -2.51 -42.92
C LYS A 106 -2.94 -2.98 -41.46
N LEU A 107 -2.12 -2.36 -40.62
CA LEU A 107 -2.08 -2.56 -39.17
C LEU A 107 -3.30 -1.96 -38.47
N ASN A 108 -3.95 -0.93 -39.02
CA ASN A 108 -4.93 -0.13 -38.29
C ASN A 108 -6.23 -0.92 -38.02
N GLU A 109 -6.71 -1.72 -38.97
CA GLU A 109 -7.88 -2.60 -38.76
C GLU A 109 -7.59 -3.76 -37.80
N PHE A 110 -6.40 -4.34 -37.90
CA PHE A 110 -5.93 -5.38 -36.98
C PHE A 110 -5.72 -4.83 -35.56
N PHE A 111 -5.15 -3.62 -35.45
CA PHE A 111 -4.98 -2.90 -34.18
C PHE A 111 -6.31 -2.57 -33.54
N VAL A 112 -7.31 -2.09 -34.29
CA VAL A 112 -8.63 -1.78 -33.73
C VAL A 112 -9.29 -3.03 -33.15
N ARG A 113 -9.14 -4.20 -33.82
CA ARG A 113 -9.67 -5.48 -33.30
C ARG A 113 -8.91 -5.95 -32.05
N ILE A 114 -7.58 -5.87 -32.03
CA ILE A 114 -6.76 -6.20 -30.85
C ILE A 114 -7.03 -5.23 -29.70
N MET A 115 -7.16 -3.94 -29.98
CA MET A 115 -7.42 -2.88 -29.02
C MET A 115 -8.77 -3.08 -28.34
N LYS A 116 -9.83 -3.39 -29.09
CA LYS A 116 -11.14 -3.74 -28.51
C LYS A 116 -11.08 -4.97 -27.62
N ARG A 117 -10.31 -6.00 -28.02
CA ARG A 117 -10.09 -7.22 -27.20
C ARG A 117 -9.32 -6.91 -25.91
N TYR A 118 -8.30 -6.05 -25.99
CA TYR A 118 -7.52 -5.59 -24.84
C TYR A 118 -8.36 -4.74 -23.88
N ILE A 119 -9.19 -3.83 -24.40
CA ILE A 119 -10.13 -3.03 -23.62
C ILE A 119 -11.12 -3.94 -22.88
N ARG A 120 -11.65 -4.99 -23.54
CA ARG A 120 -12.50 -5.98 -22.88
C ARG A 120 -11.77 -6.71 -21.73
N TYR A 121 -10.55 -7.19 -21.95
CA TYR A 121 -9.78 -7.84 -20.87
C TYR A 121 -9.46 -6.89 -19.72
N PHE A 122 -9.24 -5.60 -20.00
CA PHE A 122 -9.06 -4.59 -18.98
C PHE A 122 -10.33 -4.40 -18.13
N TYR A 123 -11.51 -4.25 -18.75
CA TYR A 123 -12.77 -4.17 -18.00
C TYR A 123 -13.05 -5.42 -17.17
N VAL A 124 -12.80 -6.60 -17.72
CA VAL A 124 -12.93 -7.87 -16.98
C VAL A 124 -11.99 -7.90 -15.78
N ALA A 125 -10.72 -7.50 -15.95
CA ALA A 125 -9.76 -7.43 -14.86
C ALA A 125 -10.19 -6.44 -13.76
N VAL A 126 -10.70 -5.26 -14.14
CA VAL A 126 -11.22 -4.28 -13.17
C VAL A 126 -12.38 -4.86 -12.38
N VAL A 127 -13.36 -5.49 -13.04
CA VAL A 127 -14.50 -6.13 -12.38
C VAL A 127 -14.04 -7.21 -11.41
N ILE A 128 -13.13 -8.09 -11.82
CA ILE A 128 -12.58 -9.15 -10.97
C ILE A 128 -11.87 -8.53 -9.76
N LEU A 129 -10.96 -7.57 -9.94
CA LEU A 129 -10.25 -6.94 -8.84
C LEU A 129 -11.19 -6.21 -7.87
N SER A 130 -12.20 -5.50 -8.38
CA SER A 130 -13.21 -4.84 -7.56
C SER A 130 -14.04 -5.85 -6.76
N THR A 131 -14.48 -6.95 -7.37
CA THR A 131 -15.23 -8.00 -6.65
C THR A 131 -14.39 -8.66 -5.56
N ILE A 132 -13.11 -8.92 -5.82
CA ILE A 132 -12.17 -9.47 -4.84
C ILE A 132 -11.95 -8.49 -3.68
N LEU A 133 -11.76 -7.20 -3.97
CA LEU A 133 -11.61 -6.16 -2.96
C LEU A 133 -12.84 -6.10 -2.04
N ILE A 134 -14.04 -6.02 -2.62
CA ILE A 134 -15.29 -5.93 -1.86
C ILE A 134 -15.49 -7.19 -1.01
N SER A 135 -15.24 -8.37 -1.59
CA SER A 135 -15.35 -9.64 -0.87
C SER A 135 -14.38 -9.71 0.31
N SER A 136 -13.14 -9.24 0.14
CA SER A 136 -12.13 -9.16 1.20
C SER A 136 -12.55 -8.24 2.35
N VAL A 137 -13.07 -7.05 2.03
CA VAL A 137 -13.56 -6.09 3.04
C VAL A 137 -14.73 -6.66 3.84
N ILE A 138 -15.72 -7.23 3.14
CA ILE A 138 -16.90 -7.85 3.77
C ILE A 138 -16.48 -9.03 4.64
N LEU A 139 -15.64 -9.93 4.13
CA LEU A 139 -15.17 -11.09 4.87
C LEU A 139 -14.40 -10.68 6.13
N SER A 140 -13.53 -9.68 6.03
CA SER A 140 -12.75 -9.19 7.18
C SER A 140 -13.63 -8.59 8.27
N GLY A 141 -14.65 -7.80 7.88
CA GLY A 141 -15.62 -7.25 8.83
C GLY A 141 -16.50 -8.33 9.46
N TYR A 142 -16.96 -9.29 8.66
CA TYR A 142 -17.79 -10.41 9.13
C TYR A 142 -17.04 -11.29 10.14
N ILE A 143 -15.80 -11.68 9.84
CA ILE A 143 -14.96 -12.44 10.77
C ILE A 143 -14.72 -11.62 12.04
N SER A 144 -14.40 -10.33 11.94
CA SER A 144 -14.22 -9.46 13.11
C SER A 144 -15.46 -9.39 14.00
N TYR A 145 -16.65 -9.40 13.40
CA TYR A 145 -17.91 -9.36 14.15
C TYR A 145 -18.18 -10.68 14.89
N ILE A 146 -17.99 -11.84 14.23
CA ILE A 146 -18.23 -13.16 14.83
C ILE A 146 -17.27 -13.47 15.98
N TYR A 147 -16.00 -13.09 15.82
CA TYR A 147 -14.99 -13.31 16.85
C TYR A 147 -15.03 -12.26 17.97
N GLU A 148 -15.98 -11.31 17.91
CA GLU A 148 -16.06 -10.16 18.82
C GLU A 148 -14.71 -9.42 18.96
N TYR A 149 -13.97 -9.37 17.85
CA TYR A 149 -12.58 -8.91 17.86
C TYR A 149 -12.51 -7.41 18.16
N VAL A 150 -11.72 -7.08 19.18
CA VAL A 150 -11.35 -5.71 19.53
C VAL A 150 -9.86 -5.52 19.23
N PRO A 151 -9.42 -4.42 18.58
CA PRO A 151 -8.04 -4.27 18.15
C PRO A 151 -7.11 -3.84 19.31
N THR A 152 -6.95 -4.71 20.30
CA THR A 152 -6.00 -4.58 21.42
C THR A 152 -4.80 -5.50 21.20
N LEU A 153 -3.64 -5.19 21.82
CA LEU A 153 -2.41 -5.97 21.60
C LEU A 153 -2.54 -7.47 21.95
N ASP A 154 -3.27 -7.78 23.00
CA ASP A 154 -3.53 -9.14 23.49
C ASP A 154 -4.41 -9.94 22.53
N GLU A 155 -5.54 -9.38 22.08
CA GLU A 155 -6.42 -10.03 21.11
C GLU A 155 -5.76 -10.13 19.73
N GLN A 156 -4.96 -9.13 19.35
CA GLN A 156 -4.17 -9.18 18.11
C GLN A 156 -3.16 -10.32 18.14
N TYR A 157 -2.49 -10.57 19.28
CA TYR A 157 -1.59 -11.71 19.47
C TYR A 157 -2.34 -13.04 19.44
N ARG A 158 -3.50 -13.10 20.11
CA ARG A 158 -4.33 -14.30 20.20
C ARG A 158 -4.90 -14.74 18.85
N LEU A 159 -5.23 -13.78 17.98
CA LEU A 159 -5.95 -14.02 16.73
C LEU A 159 -5.10 -13.73 15.48
N LEU A 160 -3.76 -13.83 15.59
CA LEU A 160 -2.83 -13.64 14.45
C LEU A 160 -3.15 -14.54 13.27
N ASP A 161 -3.44 -15.82 13.53
CA ASP A 161 -3.78 -16.81 12.50
C ASP A 161 -5.08 -16.48 11.77
N VAL A 162 -5.91 -15.63 12.36
CA VAL A 162 -7.20 -15.20 11.79
C VAL A 162 -7.07 -13.85 11.10
N PHE A 163 -6.43 -12.85 11.72
CA PHE A 163 -6.43 -11.45 11.25
C PHE A 163 -5.12 -10.95 10.65
N TYR A 164 -4.02 -11.72 10.76
CA TYR A 164 -2.70 -11.29 10.32
C TYR A 164 -2.12 -12.12 9.17
N PHE A 165 -2.00 -13.44 9.35
CA PHE A 165 -1.37 -14.34 8.38
C PHE A 165 -2.18 -14.55 7.08
N PRO A 166 -3.52 -14.59 7.12
CA PRO A 166 -4.28 -14.87 5.92
C PRO A 166 -4.13 -13.84 4.79
N PRO A 167 -3.91 -14.28 3.53
CA PRO A 167 -3.65 -13.38 2.41
C PRO A 167 -4.87 -12.55 2.01
N TRP A 168 -6.10 -13.03 2.26
CA TRP A 168 -7.33 -12.35 1.86
C TRP A 168 -7.55 -11.02 2.58
N ILE A 169 -6.98 -10.83 3.77
CA ILE A 169 -7.11 -9.57 4.56
C ILE A 169 -6.13 -8.51 4.02
N ARG A 170 -5.08 -8.93 3.30
CA ARG A 170 -3.97 -8.09 2.82
C ARG A 170 -4.09 -7.70 1.34
N ILE A 171 -5.10 -8.20 0.62
CA ILE A 171 -5.24 -7.96 -0.83
C ILE A 171 -5.62 -6.52 -1.17
N GLY A 172 -6.31 -5.81 -0.27
CA GLY A 172 -6.77 -4.44 -0.47
C GLY A 172 -5.63 -3.47 -0.82
N PRO A 173 -4.62 -3.32 0.06
CA PRO A 173 -3.45 -2.49 -0.20
C PRO A 173 -2.76 -2.78 -1.53
N TYR A 174 -2.63 -4.05 -1.90
CA TYR A 174 -2.02 -4.46 -3.16
C TYR A 174 -2.79 -3.95 -4.39
N ILE A 175 -4.12 -4.09 -4.39
CA ILE A 175 -4.99 -3.59 -5.46
C ILE A 175 -4.91 -2.07 -5.59
N ILE A 176 -4.93 -1.35 -4.45
CA ILE A 176 -4.79 0.10 -4.42
C ILE A 176 -3.43 0.55 -4.98
N GLY A 177 -2.36 -0.20 -4.67
CA GLY A 177 -1.05 -0.04 -5.27
C GLY A 177 -1.07 -0.13 -6.79
N MET A 178 -1.65 -1.20 -7.33
CA MET A 178 -1.78 -1.39 -8.79
C MET A 178 -2.54 -0.25 -9.47
N ILE A 179 -3.65 0.18 -8.88
CA ILE A 179 -4.46 1.31 -9.40
C ILE A 179 -3.62 2.59 -9.41
N THR A 180 -2.89 2.86 -8.33
CA THR A 180 -2.02 4.04 -8.22
C THR A 180 -0.93 4.04 -9.28
N GLY A 181 -0.27 2.89 -9.49
CA GLY A 181 0.75 2.72 -10.53
C GLY A 181 0.19 2.94 -11.93
N TYR A 182 -1.03 2.44 -12.19
CA TYR A 182 -1.75 2.68 -13.43
C TYR A 182 -2.05 4.17 -13.66
N ILE A 183 -2.61 4.86 -12.67
CA ILE A 183 -2.94 6.29 -12.75
C ILE A 183 -1.68 7.11 -13.04
N ILE A 184 -0.63 6.94 -12.22
CA ILE A 184 0.61 7.71 -12.34
C ILE A 184 1.23 7.57 -13.74
N ARG A 185 1.33 6.35 -14.25
CA ARG A 185 1.91 6.12 -15.58
C ARG A 185 0.99 6.57 -16.71
N ARG A 186 -0.33 6.40 -16.57
CA ARG A 186 -1.30 6.82 -17.59
C ARG A 186 -1.31 8.34 -17.79
N PHE A 187 -1.21 9.09 -16.69
CA PHE A 187 -1.20 10.54 -16.76
C PHE A 187 0.20 11.14 -16.95
N ASN A 188 1.29 10.40 -16.71
CA ASN A 188 2.68 10.77 -17.02
C ASN A 188 3.02 12.25 -16.73
N LYS A 189 2.81 12.67 -15.48
CA LYS A 189 3.00 14.05 -14.98
C LYS A 189 2.11 15.15 -15.61
N LYS A 190 1.09 14.80 -16.39
CA LYS A 190 0.13 15.78 -16.95
C LYS A 190 -0.91 16.28 -15.94
N ILE A 191 -0.90 15.76 -14.71
CA ILE A 191 -1.83 16.18 -13.67
C ILE A 191 -1.33 17.51 -13.09
N VAL A 192 -1.86 18.62 -13.60
CA VAL A 192 -1.63 19.95 -13.02
C VAL A 192 -2.73 20.20 -12.00
N LEU A 193 -2.40 20.15 -10.71
CA LEU A 193 -3.34 20.37 -9.63
C LEU A 193 -3.30 21.83 -9.16
N LYS A 194 -4.47 22.38 -8.81
CA LYS A 194 -4.53 23.69 -8.14
C LYS A 194 -4.03 23.56 -6.70
N LYS A 195 -3.40 24.61 -6.15
CA LYS A 195 -2.86 24.64 -4.77
C LYS A 195 -3.89 24.23 -3.70
N ASN A 196 -5.15 24.64 -3.84
CA ASN A 196 -6.20 24.27 -2.88
C ASN A 196 -6.50 22.77 -2.90
N ILE A 197 -6.45 22.14 -4.09
CA ILE A 197 -6.66 20.70 -4.25
C ILE A 197 -5.47 19.93 -3.68
N VAL A 198 -4.25 20.45 -3.88
CA VAL A 198 -3.01 19.89 -3.31
C VAL A 198 -3.10 19.82 -1.79
N ILE A 199 -3.47 20.93 -1.14
CA ILE A 199 -3.62 21.00 0.33
C ILE A 199 -4.74 20.06 0.80
N LEU A 200 -5.86 20.00 0.09
CA LEU A 200 -6.96 19.08 0.42
C LEU A 200 -6.51 17.61 0.32
N CYS A 201 -5.78 17.23 -0.72
CA CYS A 201 -5.26 15.87 -0.89
C CYS A 201 -4.25 15.51 0.21
N TRP A 202 -3.36 16.42 0.59
CA TRP A 202 -2.40 16.22 1.67
C TRP A 202 -3.09 16.07 3.03
N THR A 203 -4.03 16.96 3.34
CA THR A 203 -4.78 16.91 4.61
C THR A 203 -5.65 15.66 4.71
N LEU A 204 -6.36 15.29 3.63
CA LEU A 204 -7.18 14.08 3.60
C LEU A 204 -6.32 12.81 3.67
N GLY A 205 -5.21 12.73 2.92
CA GLY A 205 -4.30 11.59 2.95
C GLY A 205 -3.63 11.40 4.31
N ALA A 206 -3.18 12.50 4.92
CA ALA A 206 -2.64 12.48 6.28
C ALA A 206 -3.72 12.08 7.30
N ALA A 207 -4.94 12.61 7.19
CA ALA A 207 -6.06 12.25 8.05
C ALA A 207 -6.40 10.76 7.94
N CYS A 208 -6.40 10.17 6.74
CA CYS A 208 -6.60 8.73 6.55
C CYS A 208 -5.55 7.90 7.31
N ASN A 209 -4.26 8.24 7.18
CA ASN A 209 -3.19 7.51 7.87
C ASN A 209 -3.22 7.69 9.38
N ILE A 210 -3.48 8.92 9.87
CA ILE A 210 -3.59 9.22 11.30
C ILE A 210 -4.81 8.51 11.90
N LEU A 211 -5.95 8.51 11.20
CA LEU A 211 -7.16 7.83 11.65
C LEU A 211 -6.95 6.32 11.77
N VAL A 212 -6.18 5.71 10.86
CA VAL A 212 -5.83 4.29 10.97
C VAL A 212 -4.83 4.04 12.11
N LEU A 213 -3.90 4.96 12.39
CA LEU A 213 -2.95 4.73 13.48
C LEU A 213 -3.56 4.93 14.87
N PHE A 214 -4.43 5.93 15.02
CA PHE A 214 -4.92 6.38 16.32
C PHE A 214 -6.43 6.23 16.50
N GLY A 215 -7.16 5.72 15.50
CA GLY A 215 -8.61 5.59 15.54
C GLY A 215 -9.12 4.68 16.66
N VAL A 216 -8.27 3.82 17.20
CA VAL A 216 -8.58 2.88 18.29
C VAL A 216 -8.06 3.35 19.66
N TYR A 217 -7.39 4.50 19.71
CA TYR A 217 -6.74 4.97 20.94
C TYR A 217 -7.75 5.26 22.06
N LYS A 218 -7.60 4.55 23.18
CA LYS A 218 -8.39 4.70 24.43
C LYS A 218 -9.91 4.63 24.27
N THR A 219 -10.42 4.18 23.14
CA THR A 219 -11.85 4.09 22.90
C THR A 219 -12.33 2.70 23.30
N LYS A 220 -13.39 2.64 24.13
CA LYS A 220 -14.16 1.40 24.29
C LYS A 220 -15.02 1.25 23.03
N ILE A 221 -14.48 0.57 22.04
CA ILE A 221 -15.13 0.40 20.74
C ILE A 221 -16.18 -0.69 20.85
N SER A 222 -17.39 -0.44 20.35
CA SER A 222 -18.40 -1.50 20.19
C SER A 222 -17.93 -2.52 19.15
N VAL A 223 -18.34 -3.78 19.28
CA VAL A 223 -17.99 -4.85 18.33
C VAL A 223 -18.26 -4.45 16.88
N LEU A 224 -19.38 -3.76 16.62
CA LEU A 224 -19.72 -3.26 15.30
C LEU A 224 -18.71 -2.24 14.77
N SER A 225 -18.33 -1.25 15.57
CA SER A 225 -17.34 -0.25 15.18
C SER A 225 -15.94 -0.85 15.00
N ALA A 226 -15.59 -1.87 15.79
CA ALA A 226 -14.33 -2.60 15.62
C ALA A 226 -14.32 -3.39 14.31
N ALA A 227 -15.42 -4.06 13.97
CA ALA A 227 -15.59 -4.77 12.71
C ALA A 227 -15.48 -3.84 11.49
N ILE A 228 -16.12 -2.67 11.54
CA ILE A 228 -16.00 -1.65 10.49
C ILE A 228 -14.55 -1.16 10.36
N TYR A 229 -13.89 -0.90 11.48
CA TYR A 229 -12.49 -0.48 11.51
C TYR A 229 -11.57 -1.55 10.90
N VAL A 230 -11.71 -2.82 11.28
CA VAL A 230 -10.91 -3.92 10.74
C VAL A 230 -11.14 -4.11 9.24
N ALA A 231 -12.39 -3.99 8.79
CA ALA A 231 -12.75 -4.12 7.38
C ALA A 231 -12.12 -3.03 6.50
N LEU A 232 -12.08 -1.78 6.98
CA LEU A 232 -11.71 -0.63 6.16
C LEU A 232 -10.28 -0.12 6.39
N SER A 233 -9.75 -0.23 7.60
CA SER A 233 -8.47 0.40 8.03
C SER A 233 -7.33 0.20 7.03
N ARG A 234 -7.14 -1.02 6.54
CA ARG A 234 -6.06 -1.39 5.61
C ARG A 234 -6.22 -0.75 4.24
N THR A 235 -7.46 -0.67 3.75
CA THR A 235 -7.77 0.01 2.49
C THR A 235 -7.59 1.52 2.62
N VAL A 236 -8.03 2.10 3.75
CA VAL A 236 -7.89 3.53 4.05
C VAL A 236 -6.42 3.92 4.19
N TRP A 237 -5.61 3.08 4.85
CA TRP A 237 -4.16 3.26 4.95
C TRP A 237 -3.50 3.29 3.57
N ALA A 238 -3.81 2.30 2.73
CA ALA A 238 -3.26 2.24 1.38
C ALA A 238 -3.69 3.42 0.50
N ILE A 239 -4.91 3.95 0.68
CA ILE A 239 -5.36 5.19 0.03
C ILE A 239 -4.53 6.39 0.51
N GLY A 240 -4.26 6.49 1.81
CA GLY A 240 -3.40 7.54 2.36
C GLY A 240 -1.97 7.50 1.78
N ILE A 241 -1.36 6.31 1.69
CA ILE A 241 -0.06 6.12 1.04
C ILE A 241 -0.13 6.43 -0.47
N ALA A 242 -1.21 6.04 -1.16
CA ALA A 242 -1.40 6.34 -2.57
C ALA A 242 -1.34 7.85 -2.85
N TRP A 243 -1.98 8.65 -1.99
CA TRP A 243 -1.93 10.10 -2.10
C TRP A 243 -0.50 10.64 -1.95
N ILE A 244 0.25 10.19 -0.95
CA ILE A 244 1.67 10.59 -0.77
C ILE A 244 2.46 10.32 -2.06
N VAL A 245 2.33 9.12 -2.63
CA VAL A 245 3.06 8.74 -3.85
C VAL A 245 2.63 9.59 -5.05
N ILE A 246 1.34 9.84 -5.24
CA ILE A 246 0.83 10.68 -6.34
C ILE A 246 1.32 12.12 -6.22
N MET A 247 1.23 12.71 -5.04
CA MET A 247 1.63 14.11 -4.81
C MET A 247 3.12 14.30 -5.01
N CYS A 248 3.94 13.39 -4.50
CA CYS A 248 5.38 13.46 -4.69
C CYS A 248 5.80 13.17 -6.15
N TYR A 249 5.11 12.29 -6.87
CA TYR A 249 5.40 12.02 -8.28
C TYR A 249 5.03 13.22 -9.20
N THR A 250 3.98 13.95 -8.85
CA THR A 250 3.51 15.12 -9.61
C THR A 250 4.26 16.41 -9.25
N GLU A 251 5.38 16.33 -8.52
CA GLU A 251 6.20 17.49 -8.08
C GLU A 251 5.46 18.46 -7.12
N HIS A 252 4.36 18.01 -6.50
CA HIS A 252 3.65 18.72 -5.45
C HIS A 252 4.01 18.15 -4.05
N GLY A 253 5.25 17.69 -3.89
CA GLY A 253 5.78 17.18 -2.64
C GLY A 253 6.31 18.29 -1.74
N GLY A 254 5.80 18.39 -0.51
CA GLY A 254 6.10 19.46 0.46
C GLY A 254 4.84 20.19 0.88
#